data_AF-A0A920UM32-F1
#
_entry.id   AF-A0A920UM32-F1
#
_cell.length_a   1.000
_cell.length_b   1.000
_cell.length_c   1.000
_cell.angle_alpha   90.00
_cell.angle_beta   90.00
_cell.angle_gamma   90.00
#
_symmetry.space_group_name_H-M   'P 1'
#
loop_
_entity.id
_entity.type
_entity.pdbx_description
1 polymer ?
#
loop_
_entity_poly.entity_id
_entity_poly.type
_entity_poly.pdbx_seq_one_letter_code
_entity_poly.pdbx_strand_id
1 'polypeptide(L)'
;MFIKIEPAGFFMHTVKLIFDLDNPDSEDVEVRDYLAKHELEPRYRWDDKLDDDKAEVIQFGGCYLGNHLQGIGQIQRKAVEVELLVEAVTPYVEEVFRK
;
A
#
# COMPACT_ATOMS: atom_id res chain seq x y z
N MET A 1 -2.80 -2.00 1.21
CA MET A 1 -1.96 -2.71 0.22
C MET A 1 -0.87 -3.54 0.90
N PHE A 2 -0.41 -4.64 0.29
CA PHE A 2 0.78 -5.39 0.74
C PHE A 2 1.98 -5.18 -0.19
N ILE A 3 3.17 -5.02 0.41
CA ILE A 3 4.45 -5.00 -0.33
C ILE A 3 5.14 -6.35 -0.14
N LYS A 4 5.31 -7.09 -1.24
CA LYS A 4 6.06 -8.35 -1.25
C LYS A 4 7.37 -8.20 -2.01
N ILE A 5 8.48 -8.50 -1.35
CA ILE A 5 9.82 -8.48 -1.95
C ILE A 5 10.28 -9.93 -2.19
N GLU A 6 10.58 -10.26 -3.43
CA GLU A 6 11.02 -11.61 -3.83
C GLU A 6 12.41 -11.54 -4.49
N PRO A 7 13.32 -12.50 -4.22
CA PRO A 7 14.61 -12.55 -4.90
C PRO A 7 14.45 -12.87 -6.39
N ALA A 8 15.22 -12.20 -7.25
CA ALA A 8 15.17 -12.35 -8.71
C ALA A 8 16.54 -12.75 -9.32
N GLY A 9 17.35 -13.50 -8.58
CA GLY A 9 18.74 -13.83 -8.94
C GLY A 9 19.73 -12.70 -8.62
N PHE A 10 21.03 -12.95 -8.82
CA PHE A 10 22.19 -12.05 -8.57
C PHE A 10 21.85 -10.58 -8.18
N PHE A 11 21.77 -10.30 -6.87
CA PHE A 11 21.51 -8.97 -6.27
C PHE A 11 20.26 -8.22 -6.74
N MET A 12 19.39 -8.86 -7.51
CA MET A 12 18.11 -8.31 -7.96
C MET A 12 16.98 -8.84 -7.08
N HIS A 13 16.01 -7.97 -6.84
CA HIS A 13 14.75 -8.34 -6.23
C HIS A 13 13.61 -7.79 -7.08
N THR A 14 12.49 -8.47 -7.00
CA THR A 14 11.21 -8.06 -7.55
C THR A 14 10.38 -7.49 -6.41
N VAL A 15 9.66 -6.41 -6.67
CA VAL A 15 8.69 -5.85 -5.74
C VAL A 15 7.31 -6.05 -6.33
N LYS A 16 6.41 -6.64 -5.56
CA LYS A 16 4.98 -6.73 -5.87
C LYS A 16 4.21 -5.84 -4.91
N LEU A 17 3.36 -4.97 -5.45
CA LEU A 17 2.33 -4.27 -4.69
C LEU A 17 1.01 -4.99 -4.95
N ILE A 18 0.37 -5.44 -3.87
CA ILE A 18 -0.85 -6.24 -3.91
C ILE A 18 -1.96 -5.39 -3.29
N PHE A 19 -2.98 -5.09 -4.09
CA PHE A 19 -4.13 -4.29 -3.69
C PHE A 19 -5.34 -5.20 -3.57
N ASP A 20 -5.95 -5.23 -2.38
CA ASP A 20 -7.23 -5.88 -2.19
C ASP A 20 -8.32 -5.03 -2.87
N LEU A 21 -9.12 -5.63 -3.74
CA LEU A 21 -10.17 -4.96 -4.50
C LEU A 21 -11.54 -5.05 -3.81
N ASP A 22 -11.74 -6.05 -2.95
CA ASP A 22 -12.98 -6.25 -2.23
C ASP A 22 -12.96 -5.47 -0.89
N ASN A 23 -11.79 -5.35 -0.26
CA ASN A 23 -11.57 -4.53 0.94
C ASN A 23 -10.32 -3.62 0.80
N PRO A 24 -10.40 -2.52 0.05
CA PRO A 24 -9.25 -1.63 -0.16
C PRO A 24 -8.78 -0.97 1.13
N ASP A 25 -7.46 -0.97 1.35
CA ASP A 25 -6.86 -0.29 2.50
C ASP A 25 -6.85 1.24 2.30
N SER A 26 -6.80 1.99 3.40
CA SER A 26 -6.96 3.45 3.37
C SER A 26 -5.85 4.17 2.59
N GLU A 27 -4.67 3.58 2.47
CA GLU A 27 -3.56 4.14 1.70
C GLU A 27 -3.64 3.91 0.18
N ASP A 28 -4.50 3.00 -0.28
CA ASP A 28 -4.40 2.43 -1.63
C ASP A 28 -4.48 3.50 -2.73
N VAL A 29 -5.35 4.49 -2.54
CA VAL A 29 -5.51 5.63 -3.46
C VAL A 29 -4.26 6.50 -3.46
N GLU A 30 -3.70 6.83 -2.29
CA GLU A 30 -2.51 7.69 -2.19
C GLU A 30 -1.28 6.99 -2.78
N VAL A 31 -1.16 5.67 -2.62
CA VAL A 31 -0.10 4.90 -3.30
C VAL A 31 -0.27 4.93 -4.81
N ARG A 32 -1.49 4.73 -5.34
CA ARG A 32 -1.75 4.80 -6.78
C ARG A 32 -1.45 6.17 -7.36
N ASP A 33 -1.84 7.24 -6.67
CA ASP A 33 -1.53 8.61 -7.04
C ASP A 33 -0.03 8.89 -7.01
N TYR A 34 0.68 8.35 -6.01
CA TYR A 34 2.14 8.44 -5.92
C TYR A 34 2.80 7.79 -7.14
N LEU A 35 2.39 6.57 -7.50
CA LEU A 35 2.92 5.86 -8.67
C LEU A 35 2.67 6.66 -9.95
N ALA A 36 1.45 7.17 -10.14
CA ALA A 36 1.08 7.97 -11.32
C ALA A 36 1.87 9.28 -11.40
N LYS A 37 1.97 10.01 -10.29
CA LYS A 37 2.71 11.29 -10.20
C LYS A 37 4.19 11.14 -10.53
N HIS A 38 4.78 9.99 -10.19
CA HIS A 38 6.18 9.69 -10.43
C HIS A 38 6.43 8.87 -11.71
N GLU A 39 5.40 8.69 -12.54
CA GLU A 39 5.47 7.95 -13.81
C GLU A 39 6.05 6.53 -13.62
N LEU A 40 5.71 5.90 -12.50
CA LEU A 40 6.16 4.56 -12.13
C LEU A 40 5.23 3.51 -12.74
N GLU A 41 5.61 3.02 -13.92
CA GLU A 41 4.85 2.00 -14.63
C GLU A 41 5.25 0.58 -14.21
N PRO A 42 4.30 -0.29 -13.87
CA PRO A 42 4.61 -1.67 -13.52
C PRO A 42 5.02 -2.45 -14.75
N ARG A 43 5.99 -3.35 -14.56
CA ARG A 43 6.42 -4.28 -15.62
C ARG A 43 5.34 -5.33 -15.92
N TYR A 44 4.62 -5.76 -14.89
CA TYR A 44 3.52 -6.72 -15.01
C TYR A 44 2.36 -6.29 -14.12
N ARG A 45 1.14 -6.57 -14.58
CA ARG A 45 -0.12 -6.39 -13.87
C ARG A 45 -0.99 -7.62 -14.10
N TRP A 46 -1.57 -8.20 -13.05
CA TRP A 46 -2.50 -9.32 -13.14
C TRP A 46 -3.46 -9.33 -11.95
N ASP A 47 -4.58 -10.04 -12.12
CA ASP A 47 -5.53 -10.31 -11.04
C ASP A 47 -5.12 -11.59 -10.31
N ASP A 48 -5.20 -11.57 -8.98
CA ASP A 48 -4.85 -12.68 -8.09
C ASP A 48 -5.86 -12.76 -6.94
N LYS A 49 -5.58 -13.60 -5.94
CA LYS A 49 -6.32 -13.62 -4.68
C LYS A 49 -5.42 -13.34 -3.48
N LEU A 50 -5.95 -12.57 -2.54
CA LEU A 50 -5.38 -12.36 -1.22
C LEU A 50 -6.40 -12.84 -0.19
N ASP A 51 -6.09 -13.90 0.56
CA ASP A 51 -6.98 -14.45 1.60
C ASP A 51 -8.45 -14.61 1.16
N ASP A 52 -8.64 -15.17 -0.04
CA ASP A 52 -9.91 -15.38 -0.77
C ASP A 52 -10.53 -14.14 -1.46
N ASP A 53 -10.11 -12.94 -1.10
CA ASP A 53 -10.54 -11.68 -1.72
C ASP A 53 -9.82 -11.44 -3.06
N LYS A 54 -10.50 -10.75 -3.98
CA LYS A 54 -9.92 -10.39 -5.27
C LYS A 54 -8.82 -9.37 -5.06
N ALA A 55 -7.66 -9.61 -5.66
CA ALA A 55 -6.54 -8.69 -5.59
C ALA A 55 -6.03 -8.29 -6.97
N GLU A 56 -5.59 -7.04 -7.12
CA GLU A 56 -4.73 -6.62 -8.23
C GLU A 56 -3.28 -6.68 -7.76
N VAL A 57 -2.43 -7.36 -8.54
CA VAL A 57 -0.99 -7.37 -8.31
C VAL A 57 -0.28 -6.60 -9.41
N ILE A 58 0.56 -5.66 -9.01
CA ILE A 58 1.48 -4.96 -9.91
C ILE A 58 2.92 -5.21 -9.48
N GLN A 59 3.79 -5.43 -10.46
CA GLN A 59 5.16 -5.86 -10.24
C GLN A 59 6.18 -4.92 -10.86
N PHE A 60 7.22 -4.63 -10.09
CA PHE A 60 8.35 -3.79 -10.47
C PHE A 60 9.69 -4.49 -10.24
N GLY A 61 10.73 -3.99 -10.92
CA GLY A 61 12.11 -4.29 -10.54
C GLY A 61 12.50 -3.52 -9.28
N GLY A 62 13.22 -4.15 -8.36
CA GLY A 62 13.64 -3.53 -7.10
C GLY A 62 14.52 -2.30 -7.29
N CYS A 63 15.45 -2.34 -8.24
CA CYS A 63 16.27 -1.19 -8.60
C CYS A 63 15.47 -0.06 -9.26
N TYR A 64 14.35 -0.39 -9.92
CA TYR A 64 13.47 0.60 -10.55
C TYR A 64 12.68 1.38 -9.51
N LEU A 65 12.16 0.71 -8.47
CA LEU A 65 11.51 1.41 -7.37
C LEU A 65 12.52 2.11 -6.46
N GLY A 66 13.68 1.51 -6.16
CA GLY A 66 14.74 2.18 -5.39
C GLY A 66 14.22 2.94 -4.16
N ASN A 67 14.49 4.25 -4.08
CA ASN A 67 14.04 5.11 -2.99
C ASN A 67 12.52 5.34 -2.93
N HIS A 68 11.78 5.06 -4.01
CA HIS A 68 10.31 5.13 -4.01
C HIS A 68 9.70 4.13 -3.04
N LEU A 69 10.36 2.99 -2.75
CA LEU A 69 9.91 2.07 -1.70
C LEU A 69 9.82 2.74 -0.33
N GLN A 70 10.73 3.66 -0.02
CA GLN A 70 10.67 4.41 1.23
C GLN A 70 9.48 5.37 1.22
N GLY A 71 9.23 6.04 0.10
CA GLY A 71 8.08 6.94 -0.07
C GLY A 71 6.74 6.21 0.07
N ILE A 72 6.58 5.09 -0.64
CA ILE A 72 5.40 4.22 -0.54
C ILE A 72 5.26 3.70 0.90
N GLY A 73 6.35 3.25 1.53
CA GLY A 73 6.33 2.81 2.93
C GLY A 73 5.97 3.92 3.92
N GLN A 74 6.26 5.20 3.62
CA GLN A 74 5.79 6.32 4.45
C GLN A 74 4.29 6.54 4.31
N ILE A 75 3.74 6.40 3.10
CA ILE A 75 2.30 6.49 2.86
C ILE A 75 1.56 5.42 3.69
N GLN A 76 2.02 4.16 3.64
CA GLN A 76 1.44 3.08 4.47
C GLN A 76 1.52 3.38 5.98
N ARG A 77 2.70 3.83 6.47
CA ARG A 77 2.86 4.17 7.89
C ARG A 77 1.89 5.25 8.33
N LYS A 78 1.75 6.31 7.53
CA LYS A 78 0.87 7.43 7.85
C LYS A 78 -0.60 7.00 7.89
N ALA A 79 -1.04 6.14 6.98
CA ALA A 79 -2.38 5.58 6.98
C ALA A 79 -2.68 4.84 8.30
N VAL A 80 -1.80 3.90 8.68
CA VAL A 80 -1.92 3.17 9.95
C VAL A 80 -1.88 4.11 11.17
N GLU A 81 -0.99 5.12 11.17
CA GLU A 81 -0.93 6.12 12.24
C GLU A 81 -2.25 6.87 12.40
N VAL A 82 -2.89 7.28 11.29
CA VAL A 82 -4.19 7.95 11.32
C VAL A 82 -5.28 7.02 11.83
N GLU A 83 -5.32 5.77 11.38
CA GLU A 83 -6.29 4.77 11.83
C GLU A 83 -6.20 4.55 13.34
N LEU A 84 -4.98 4.34 13.86
CA LEU A 84 -4.74 4.17 15.29
C LEU A 84 -5.12 5.42 16.10
N LEU A 85 -4.83 6.61 15.59
CA LEU A 85 -5.21 7.86 16.24
C LEU A 85 -6.74 8.05 16.25
N VAL A 86 -7.42 7.74 15.15
CA VAL A 86 -8.88 7.81 15.06
C VAL A 86 -9.50 6.84 16.06
N GLU A 87 -9.06 5.59 16.11
CA GLU A 87 -9.54 4.61 17.07
C GLU A 87 -9.33 5.09 18.52
N ALA A 88 -8.15 5.61 18.84
CA ALA A 88 -7.81 6.08 20.18
C ALA A 88 -8.62 7.33 20.61
N VAL A 89 -8.91 8.23 19.68
CA VAL A 89 -9.53 9.54 19.99
C VAL A 89 -11.06 9.52 19.90
N THR A 90 -11.64 8.63 19.09
CA THR A 90 -13.10 8.54 18.85
C THR A 90 -13.93 8.45 20.14
N PRO A 91 -13.58 7.63 21.15
CA PRO A 91 -14.37 7.55 22.38
C PRO A 91 -14.49 8.89 23.12
N TYR A 92 -13.40 9.67 23.16
CA TYR A 92 -13.38 10.98 23.82
C TYR A 92 -14.18 12.02 23.04
N VAL A 93 -14.10 11.98 21.71
CA VAL A 93 -14.89 12.83 20.83
C VAL A 93 -16.38 12.57 21.05
N GLU A 94 -16.80 11.31 21.04
CA GLU A 94 -18.19 10.93 21.28
C GLU A 94 -18.70 11.31 22.68
N GLU A 95 -17.85 11.27 23.71
CA GLU A 95 -18.21 11.72 25.06
C GLU A 95 -18.53 13.22 25.07
N VAL A 96 -17.72 14.03 24.39
CA VAL A 96 -17.92 15.49 24.28
C VAL A 96 -19.21 15.84 23.55
N PHE A 97 -19.53 15.08 22.48
CA PHE A 97 -20.70 15.34 21.63
C PHE A 97 -22.00 14.65 22.11
N ARG A 98 -21.96 13.84 23.17
CA ARG A 98 -23.15 13.22 23.80
C ARG A 98 -23.91 14.12 24.78
N LYS A 99 -23.54 15.40 24.91
CA LYS A 99 -24.26 16.42 25.69
C LYS A 99 -25.30 17.14 24.85
#